data_AF-A0A554MUG0-F1
#
_entry.id   AF-A0A554MUG0-F1
#
_cell.length_a   1.000
_cell.length_b   1.000
_cell.length_c   1.000
_cell.angle_alpha   90.00
_cell.angle_beta   90.00
_cell.angle_gamma   90.00
#
_symmetry.space_group_name_H-M   'P 1'
#
loop_
_entity.id
_entity.type
_entity.pdbx_description
1 polymer ?
#
loop_
_entity_poly.entity_id
_entity_poly.type
_entity_poly.pdbx_seq_one_letter_code
_entity_poly.pdbx_strand_id
1 'polypeptide(L)'
;MAPSVTRRRANRTWLTLTLALGSNAVPVVGVVSLGWGAAEVLVLYWIEIVVMIAAYSVAALFAKQPVVLEDREFYIVGYGRHEEVDEDRWSDGPEPVGWMDGVLPDAIGSRLPPIYRRNVPVVGRSLAVALFLAVLWAYLSDIVSNPVAALGSPAVVLGSFGVCVAQVAELRRGYFAPNTYEDWSAYMTVEAAQRVLAFYIALGVVVVPVVIIGLLLLGLLFEPVLAGVVAPDSTGGSAGVDLSVLAPVVVFSAGKAIVDWSRRTVGIRADADGVVGLFTPENPRPREWERERE
;
A
#
# COMPACT_ATOMS: atom_id res chain seq x y z
N MET A 1 33.67 14.05 19.60
CA MET A 1 32.33 14.39 20.15
C MET A 1 31.28 13.60 19.38
N ALA A 2 30.65 12.60 20.00
CA ALA A 2 29.56 11.87 19.37
C ALA A 2 28.29 12.75 19.36
N PRO A 3 27.51 12.81 18.26
CA PRO A 3 26.26 13.55 18.25
C PRO A 3 25.32 12.96 19.31
N SER A 4 24.66 13.84 20.07
CA SER A 4 23.67 13.47 21.09
C SER A 4 22.59 12.56 20.49
N VAL A 5 22.06 11.65 21.31
CA VAL A 5 21.04 10.66 20.91
C VAL A 5 19.82 11.31 20.23
N THR A 6 19.44 12.51 20.69
CA THR A 6 18.39 13.36 20.09
C THR A 6 18.69 13.77 18.66
N ARG A 7 19.93 14.16 18.34
CA ARG A 7 20.34 14.57 16.99
C ARG A 7 20.36 13.39 16.01
N ARG A 8 20.74 12.19 16.48
CA ARG A 8 20.68 10.96 15.66
C ARG A 8 19.25 10.55 15.34
N ARG A 9 18.33 10.65 16.30
CA ARG A 9 16.91 10.33 16.10
C ARG A 9 16.27 11.30 15.11
N ALA A 10 16.48 12.60 15.27
CA ALA A 10 15.99 13.62 14.34
C ALA A 10 16.49 13.40 12.91
N ASN A 11 17.81 13.17 12.72
CA ASN A 11 18.38 12.95 11.40
C ASN A 11 17.81 11.70 10.70
N ARG A 12 17.52 10.64 11.45
CA ARG A 12 16.90 9.42 10.91
C ARG A 12 15.46 9.67 10.45
N THR A 13 14.66 10.39 11.25
CA THR A 13 13.27 10.73 10.90
C THR A 13 13.19 11.64 9.67
N TRP A 14 14.07 12.63 9.57
CA TRP A 14 14.13 13.49 8.38
C TRP A 14 14.51 12.70 7.14
N LEU A 15 15.49 11.80 7.25
CA LEU A 15 15.92 10.96 6.13
C LEU A 15 14.80 10.01 5.67
N THR A 16 14.06 9.37 6.58
CA THR A 16 12.93 8.52 6.19
C THR A 16 11.82 9.31 5.50
N LEU A 17 11.53 10.52 6.00
CA LEU A 17 10.54 11.42 5.40
C LEU A 17 10.96 11.87 3.99
N THR A 18 12.19 12.35 3.82
CA THR A 18 12.70 12.78 2.52
C THR A 18 12.69 11.64 1.52
N LEU A 19 13.07 10.42 1.93
CA LEU A 19 13.02 9.26 1.04
C LEU A 19 11.59 8.86 0.68
N ALA A 20 10.64 8.99 1.60
CA ALA A 20 9.22 8.69 1.33
C ALA A 20 8.61 9.72 0.38
N LEU A 21 8.87 11.01 0.59
CA LEU A 21 8.42 12.06 -0.32
C LEU A 21 9.05 11.91 -1.71
N GLY A 22 10.37 11.66 -1.76
CA GLY A 22 11.10 11.49 -3.01
C GLY A 22 10.60 10.30 -3.83
N SER A 23 10.37 9.13 -3.21
CA SER A 23 9.85 7.96 -3.93
C SER A 23 8.43 8.14 -4.44
N ASN A 24 7.60 8.91 -3.73
CA ASN A 24 6.19 9.10 -4.07
C ASN A 24 5.93 10.34 -4.94
N ALA A 25 6.93 11.19 -5.19
CA ALA A 25 6.83 12.33 -6.11
C ALA A 25 6.91 11.91 -7.59
N VAL A 26 7.30 10.67 -7.91
CA VAL A 26 7.48 10.20 -9.30
C VAL A 26 6.24 10.42 -10.17
N PRO A 27 5.00 10.07 -9.75
CA PRO A 27 3.82 10.34 -10.56
C PRO A 27 3.58 11.84 -10.78
N VAL A 28 3.84 12.69 -9.79
CA VAL A 28 3.72 14.15 -9.91
C VAL A 28 4.72 14.68 -10.94
N VAL A 29 5.98 14.25 -10.86
CA VAL A 29 7.02 14.60 -11.86
C VAL A 29 6.65 14.06 -13.24
N GLY A 30 6.06 12.86 -13.30
CA GLY A 30 5.54 12.28 -14.54
C GLY A 30 4.50 13.18 -15.22
N VAL A 31 3.52 13.66 -14.46
CA VAL A 31 2.48 14.58 -14.97
C VAL A 31 3.07 15.93 -15.36
N VAL A 32 3.91 16.54 -14.51
CA VAL A 32 4.41 17.91 -14.70
C VAL A 32 5.50 18.00 -15.76
N SER A 33 6.39 17.01 -15.84
CA SER A 33 7.61 17.08 -16.67
C SER A 33 7.63 16.10 -17.84
N LEU A 34 6.92 14.96 -17.73
CA LEU A 34 6.90 13.92 -18.75
C LEU A 34 5.56 13.82 -19.49
N GLY A 35 4.59 14.67 -19.15
CA GLY A 35 3.27 14.73 -19.79
C GLY A 35 2.44 13.46 -19.57
N TRP A 36 2.63 12.74 -18.46
CA TRP A 36 1.81 11.58 -18.14
C TRP A 36 0.34 12.00 -18.00
N GLY A 37 -0.55 11.26 -18.67
CA GLY A 37 -1.98 11.46 -18.56
C GLY A 37 -2.57 10.76 -17.33
N ALA A 38 -3.87 11.00 -17.13
CA ALA A 38 -4.63 10.35 -16.08
C ALA A 38 -4.63 8.82 -16.22
N ALA A 39 -4.64 8.30 -17.45
CA ALA A 39 -4.65 6.88 -17.75
C ALA A 39 -3.37 6.19 -17.28
N GLU A 40 -2.19 6.72 -17.61
CA GLU A 40 -0.90 6.15 -17.20
C GLU A 40 -0.78 6.12 -15.68
N VAL A 41 -1.15 7.23 -15.01
CA VAL A 41 -1.07 7.32 -13.55
C VAL A 41 -2.06 6.36 -12.87
N LEU A 42 -3.31 6.32 -13.34
CA LEU A 42 -4.32 5.42 -12.81
C LEU A 42 -3.87 3.95 -12.94
N VAL A 43 -3.41 3.56 -14.13
CA VAL A 43 -2.92 2.19 -14.41
C VAL A 43 -1.75 1.84 -13.49
N LEU A 44 -0.79 2.75 -13.30
CA LEU A 44 0.35 2.52 -12.41
C LEU A 44 -0.07 2.30 -10.96
N TYR A 45 -0.97 3.13 -10.43
CA TYR A 45 -1.52 2.93 -9.08
C TYR A 45 -2.30 1.62 -8.97
N TRP A 46 -3.02 1.24 -10.03
CA TRP A 46 -3.76 -0.01 -10.06
C TRP A 46 -2.84 -1.23 -10.01
N ILE A 47 -1.79 -1.22 -10.83
CA ILE A 47 -0.77 -2.27 -10.85
C ILE A 47 -0.10 -2.40 -9.48
N GLU A 48 0.23 -1.28 -8.84
CA GLU A 48 0.80 -1.29 -7.50
C GLU A 48 -0.11 -1.94 -6.46
N ILE A 49 -1.41 -1.63 -6.47
CA ILE A 49 -2.37 -2.27 -5.57
C ILE A 49 -2.40 -3.79 -5.81
N VAL A 50 -2.50 -4.21 -7.08
CA VAL A 50 -2.55 -5.64 -7.44
C VAL A 50 -1.27 -6.36 -7.04
N VAL A 51 -0.11 -5.79 -7.33
CA VAL A 51 1.19 -6.36 -6.97
C VAL A 51 1.35 -6.44 -5.46
N MET A 52 0.95 -5.39 -4.71
CA MET A 52 0.98 -5.40 -3.25
C MET A 52 0.12 -6.53 -2.68
N ILE A 53 -1.14 -6.66 -3.12
CA ILE A 53 -2.03 -7.72 -2.66
C ILE A 53 -1.44 -9.09 -2.97
N ALA A 54 -0.99 -9.32 -4.20
CA ALA A 54 -0.38 -10.58 -4.60
C ALA A 54 0.86 -10.90 -3.75
N ALA A 55 1.74 -9.92 -3.54
CA ALA A 55 2.98 -10.09 -2.80
C ALA A 55 2.71 -10.42 -1.31
N TYR A 56 1.79 -9.72 -0.66
CA TYR A 56 1.42 -9.99 0.74
C TYR A 56 0.61 -11.28 0.89
N SER A 57 -0.23 -11.65 -0.08
CA SER A 57 -0.90 -12.95 -0.14
C SER A 57 0.11 -14.09 -0.21
N VAL A 58 1.18 -13.96 -1.01
CA VAL A 58 2.27 -14.93 -1.05
C VAL A 58 3.05 -14.93 0.27
N ALA A 59 3.39 -13.76 0.82
CA ALA A 59 4.11 -13.65 2.08
C ALA A 59 3.36 -14.29 3.27
N ALA A 60 2.02 -14.19 3.27
CA ALA A 60 1.16 -14.77 4.30
C ALA A 60 1.26 -16.29 4.37
N LEU A 61 1.64 -16.97 3.29
CA LEU A 61 1.82 -18.42 3.26
C LEU A 61 2.99 -18.89 4.15
N PHE A 62 3.96 -18.02 4.42
CA PHE A 62 5.12 -18.29 5.29
C PHE A 62 4.87 -17.98 6.77
N ALA A 63 3.71 -17.40 7.11
CA ALA A 63 3.40 -16.94 8.46
C ALA A 63 3.19 -18.12 9.41
N LYS A 64 3.90 -18.13 10.54
CA LYS A 64 3.97 -19.26 11.46
C LYS A 64 2.89 -19.22 12.53
N GLN A 65 2.49 -18.04 13.02
CA GLN A 65 1.58 -17.94 14.16
C GLN A 65 0.14 -18.32 13.80
N PRO A 66 -0.63 -18.86 14.77
CA PRO A 66 -2.04 -19.12 14.58
C PRO A 66 -2.84 -17.82 14.45
N VAL A 67 -3.99 -17.92 13.77
CA VAL A 67 -4.92 -16.81 13.62
C VAL A 67 -5.73 -16.64 14.91
N VAL A 68 -5.90 -15.40 15.35
CA VAL A 68 -6.74 -15.01 16.49
C VAL A 68 -7.60 -13.84 16.00
N LEU A 69 -8.93 -13.91 16.08
CA LEU A 69 -9.86 -12.91 15.53
C LEU A 69 -10.61 -12.09 16.59
N GLU A 70 -10.48 -12.48 17.85
CA GLU A 70 -11.15 -11.84 18.99
C GLU A 70 -10.70 -10.39 19.14
N ASP A 71 -11.65 -9.51 19.45
CA ASP A 71 -11.48 -8.09 19.79
C ASP A 71 -10.62 -7.26 18.80
N ARG A 72 -10.66 -7.62 17.51
CA ARG A 72 -10.00 -6.83 16.46
C ARG A 72 -10.80 -5.60 16.04
N GLU A 73 -10.11 -4.50 15.76
CA GLU A 73 -10.74 -3.30 15.17
C GLU A 73 -10.88 -3.42 13.65
N PHE A 74 -9.96 -4.14 13.01
CA PHE A 74 -9.97 -4.35 11.55
C PHE A 74 -10.17 -5.81 11.15
N TYR A 75 -11.17 -6.04 10.29
CA TYR A 75 -11.44 -7.35 9.69
C TYR A 75 -11.01 -7.41 8.22
N ILE A 76 -10.15 -8.37 7.87
CA ILE A 76 -9.80 -8.62 6.47
C ILE A 76 -11.02 -9.14 5.70
N VAL A 77 -11.06 -8.89 4.39
CA VAL A 77 -12.13 -9.38 3.51
C VAL A 77 -12.28 -10.90 3.65
N GLY A 78 -13.51 -11.36 3.83
CA GLY A 78 -13.83 -12.78 4.02
C GLY A 78 -13.76 -13.27 5.47
N TYR A 79 -13.48 -12.37 6.43
CA TYR A 79 -13.53 -12.63 7.86
C TYR A 79 -14.40 -11.59 8.59
N GLY A 80 -14.92 -11.95 9.76
CA GLY A 80 -15.73 -11.03 10.57
C GLY A 80 -15.75 -11.41 12.05
N ARG A 81 -16.36 -10.55 12.87
CA ARG A 81 -16.41 -10.69 14.34
C ARG A 81 -17.01 -12.01 14.83
N HIS A 82 -17.96 -12.57 14.09
CA HIS A 82 -18.69 -13.78 14.48
C HIS A 82 -18.11 -15.05 13.85
N GLU A 83 -16.95 -14.97 13.20
CA GLU A 83 -16.33 -16.15 12.60
C GLU A 83 -15.42 -16.83 13.61
N GLU A 84 -15.71 -18.10 13.88
CA GLU A 84 -14.88 -18.95 14.72
C GLU A 84 -13.69 -19.46 13.93
N VAL A 85 -12.50 -19.32 14.51
CA VAL A 85 -11.29 -19.94 13.96
C VAL A 85 -11.34 -21.42 14.30
N ASP A 86 -11.23 -22.25 13.27
CA ASP A 86 -11.09 -23.71 13.40
C ASP A 86 -9.84 -24.05 14.23
N GLU A 87 -10.00 -24.25 15.55
CA GLU A 87 -8.92 -24.49 16.49
C GLU A 87 -8.13 -25.76 16.14
N ASP A 88 -8.80 -26.78 15.63
CA ASP A 88 -8.19 -28.05 15.22
C ASP A 88 -7.18 -27.84 14.07
N ARG A 89 -7.39 -26.84 13.21
CA ARG A 89 -6.43 -26.48 12.15
C ARG A 89 -5.14 -25.86 12.69
N TRP A 90 -5.20 -25.25 13.87
CA TRP A 90 -4.11 -24.47 14.44
C TRP A 90 -3.49 -25.09 15.70
N SER A 91 -4.09 -26.16 16.22
CA SER A 91 -3.63 -26.92 17.39
C SER A 91 -2.37 -27.75 17.09
N ASP A 92 -2.25 -28.28 15.87
CA ASP A 92 -1.09 -29.04 15.43
C ASP A 92 0.10 -28.17 15.03
N GLY A 93 1.30 -28.75 15.18
CA GLY A 93 2.55 -28.15 14.76
C GLY A 93 2.51 -27.78 13.27
N PRO A 94 3.10 -26.64 12.87
CA PRO A 94 3.01 -26.18 11.49
C PRO A 94 3.69 -27.16 10.51
N GLU A 95 2.92 -27.84 9.67
CA GLU A 95 3.44 -28.77 8.67
C GLU A 95 3.94 -28.04 7.41
N PRO A 96 5.25 -28.07 7.12
CA PRO A 96 5.82 -27.44 5.94
C PRO A 96 5.46 -28.22 4.66
N VAL A 97 5.16 -27.51 3.57
CA VAL A 97 4.85 -28.15 2.29
C VAL A 97 6.13 -28.39 1.48
N GLY A 98 6.57 -29.64 1.36
CA GLY A 98 7.80 -30.03 0.62
C GLY A 98 7.71 -29.95 -0.91
N TRP A 99 6.68 -29.35 -1.50
CA TRP A 99 6.55 -29.28 -2.97
C TRP A 99 7.55 -28.31 -3.62
N MET A 100 8.07 -27.34 -2.86
CA MET A 100 9.04 -26.37 -3.37
C MET A 100 10.45 -26.95 -3.56
N ASP A 101 10.75 -28.09 -2.93
CA ASP A 101 12.07 -28.76 -3.02
C ASP A 101 12.41 -29.22 -4.45
N GLY A 102 11.42 -29.27 -5.36
CA GLY A 102 11.63 -29.60 -6.78
C GLY A 102 11.40 -28.46 -7.79
N VAL A 103 10.92 -27.28 -7.35
CA VAL A 103 10.51 -26.19 -8.25
C VAL A 103 11.48 -25.01 -8.22
N LEU A 104 12.04 -24.70 -7.04
CA LEU A 104 12.97 -23.59 -6.88
C LEU A 104 14.42 -24.08 -6.91
N PRO A 105 15.37 -23.31 -7.48
CA PRO A 105 16.79 -23.59 -7.34
C PRO A 105 17.19 -23.71 -5.86
N ASP A 106 18.06 -24.66 -5.51
CA ASP A 106 18.49 -24.93 -4.12
C ASP A 106 19.01 -23.68 -3.38
N ALA A 107 19.66 -22.77 -4.12
CA ALA A 107 20.19 -21.51 -3.60
C ALA A 107 19.09 -20.52 -3.14
N ILE A 108 17.86 -20.70 -3.61
CA ILE A 108 16.68 -19.90 -3.25
C ILE A 108 15.85 -20.67 -2.22
N GLY A 109 15.61 -21.97 -2.44
CA GLY A 109 14.82 -22.81 -1.53
C GLY A 109 15.38 -22.85 -0.11
N SER A 110 16.70 -23.01 0.04
CA SER A 110 17.37 -23.02 1.34
C SER A 110 17.34 -21.69 2.12
N ARG A 111 16.99 -20.58 1.46
CA ARG A 111 16.89 -19.25 2.08
C ARG A 111 15.46 -18.80 2.36
N LEU A 112 14.47 -19.52 1.85
CA LEU A 112 13.07 -19.20 2.06
C LEU A 112 12.53 -19.98 3.26
N PRO A 113 11.71 -19.35 4.12
CA PRO A 113 11.01 -20.07 5.17
C PRO A 113 10.08 -21.15 4.58
N PRO A 114 9.64 -22.14 5.37
CA PRO A 114 8.64 -23.09 4.92
C PRO A 114 7.29 -22.40 4.65
N ILE A 115 6.56 -22.91 3.67
CA ILE A 115 5.14 -22.58 3.44
C ILE A 115 4.27 -23.51 4.27
N TYR A 116 3.17 -22.99 4.83
CA TYR A 116 2.21 -23.78 5.60
C TYR A 116 0.86 -23.91 4.88
N ARG A 117 0.40 -25.16 4.64
CA ARG A 117 -0.88 -25.42 3.94
C ARG A 117 -2.07 -24.77 4.64
N ARG A 118 -2.06 -24.72 5.97
CA ARG A 118 -3.11 -24.11 6.78
C ARG A 118 -3.38 -22.64 6.47
N ASN A 119 -2.43 -21.94 5.85
CA ASN A 119 -2.55 -20.54 5.46
C ASN A 119 -3.31 -20.36 4.12
N VAL A 120 -3.42 -21.39 3.29
CA VAL A 120 -4.03 -21.30 1.95
C VAL A 120 -5.50 -20.87 2.00
N PRO A 121 -6.38 -21.42 2.87
CA PRO A 121 -7.77 -20.95 2.96
C PRO A 121 -7.89 -19.49 3.39
N VAL A 122 -7.00 -19.02 4.27
CA VAL A 122 -6.97 -17.62 4.73
C VAL A 122 -6.68 -16.70 3.56
N VAL A 123 -5.62 -17.01 2.81
CA VAL A 123 -5.25 -16.26 1.60
C VAL A 123 -6.36 -16.33 0.56
N GLY A 124 -6.90 -17.52 0.28
CA GLY A 124 -7.95 -17.73 -0.71
C GLY A 124 -9.21 -16.90 -0.45
N ARG A 125 -9.69 -16.87 0.80
CA ARG A 125 -10.85 -16.02 1.18
C ARG A 125 -10.52 -14.54 1.05
N SER A 126 -9.34 -14.12 1.49
CA SER A 126 -8.95 -12.71 1.41
C SER A 126 -8.81 -12.18 -0.02
N LEU A 127 -8.51 -13.05 -0.98
CA LEU A 127 -8.44 -12.71 -2.40
C LEU A 127 -9.81 -12.37 -3.01
N ALA A 128 -10.92 -12.55 -2.29
CA ALA A 128 -12.21 -11.99 -2.70
C ALA A 128 -12.15 -10.46 -2.88
N VAL A 129 -11.20 -9.78 -2.23
CA VAL A 129 -10.91 -8.35 -2.48
C VAL A 129 -10.58 -8.06 -3.95
N ALA A 130 -9.98 -9.03 -4.67
CA ALA A 130 -9.65 -8.87 -6.08
C ALA A 130 -10.92 -8.76 -6.96
N LEU A 131 -12.03 -9.39 -6.57
CA LEU A 131 -13.31 -9.23 -7.28
C LEU A 131 -13.85 -7.81 -7.13
N PHE A 132 -13.81 -7.26 -5.91
CA PHE A 132 -14.18 -5.87 -5.66
C PHE A 132 -13.31 -4.91 -6.49
N LEU A 133 -12.01 -5.15 -6.54
CA LEU A 133 -11.10 -4.37 -7.38
C LEU A 133 -11.41 -4.52 -8.86
N ALA A 134 -11.68 -5.73 -9.37
CA ALA A 134 -12.05 -5.91 -10.78
C ALA A 134 -13.31 -5.11 -11.16
N VAL A 135 -14.31 -5.06 -10.29
CA VAL A 135 -15.51 -4.23 -10.48
C VAL A 135 -15.17 -2.74 -10.47
N LEU A 136 -14.37 -2.29 -9.49
CA LEU A 136 -13.95 -0.90 -9.40
C LEU A 136 -13.10 -0.48 -10.61
N TRP A 137 -12.24 -1.37 -11.11
CA TRP A 137 -11.47 -1.16 -12.34
C TRP A 137 -12.38 -0.96 -13.54
N ALA A 138 -13.38 -1.83 -13.73
CA ALA A 138 -14.33 -1.72 -14.84
C ALA A 138 -15.05 -0.35 -14.80
N TYR A 139 -15.49 0.08 -13.62
CA TYR A 139 -16.10 1.39 -13.43
C TYR A 139 -15.14 2.55 -13.78
N LEU A 140 -13.91 2.51 -13.27
CA LEU A 140 -12.92 3.57 -13.52
C LEU A 140 -12.47 3.59 -14.99
N SER A 141 -12.48 2.44 -15.67
CA SER A 141 -12.09 2.34 -17.08
C SER A 141 -13.06 3.02 -18.04
N ASP A 142 -14.32 3.17 -17.64
CA ASP A 142 -15.31 3.92 -18.41
C ASP A 142 -15.14 5.44 -18.23
N ILE A 143 -14.58 5.88 -17.10
CA ILE A 143 -14.36 7.29 -16.78
C ILE A 143 -13.09 7.83 -17.46
N VAL A 144 -12.03 7.03 -17.48
CA VAL A 144 -10.72 7.44 -17.99
C VAL A 144 -10.55 7.01 -19.44
N SER A 145 -10.04 7.91 -20.29
CA SER A 145 -9.83 7.59 -21.71
C SER A 145 -8.71 6.56 -21.90
N ASN A 146 -9.06 5.37 -22.42
CA ASN A 146 -8.16 4.33 -22.91
C ASN A 146 -7.09 3.79 -21.91
N PRO A 147 -7.46 3.35 -20.69
CA PRO A 147 -6.50 2.78 -19.73
C PRO A 147 -5.78 1.52 -20.24
N VAL A 148 -6.43 0.73 -21.11
CA VAL A 148 -5.81 -0.46 -21.71
C VAL A 148 -4.66 -0.08 -22.64
N ALA A 149 -4.78 1.02 -23.38
CA ALA A 149 -3.69 1.50 -24.23
C ALA A 149 -2.49 1.98 -23.41
N ALA A 150 -2.74 2.59 -22.25
CA ALA A 150 -1.70 3.05 -21.34
C ALA A 150 -0.82 1.90 -20.79
N LEU A 151 -1.31 0.66 -20.73
CA LEU A 151 -0.49 -0.52 -20.37
C LEU A 151 0.73 -0.70 -21.29
N GLY A 152 0.61 -0.31 -22.56
CA GLY A 152 1.71 -0.36 -23.53
C GLY A 152 2.67 0.83 -23.46
N SER A 153 2.38 1.84 -22.62
CA SER A 153 3.24 3.02 -22.52
C SER A 153 4.58 2.65 -21.86
N PRO A 154 5.72 3.19 -22.35
CA PRO A 154 7.01 2.95 -21.72
C PRO A 154 7.04 3.37 -20.25
N ALA A 155 6.30 4.43 -19.90
CA ALA A 155 6.14 4.92 -18.53
C ALA A 155 5.51 3.86 -17.63
N VAL A 156 4.38 3.27 -18.05
CA VAL A 156 3.70 2.23 -17.28
C VAL A 156 4.54 0.97 -17.20
N VAL A 157 5.19 0.54 -18.28
CA VAL A 157 6.05 -0.66 -18.27
C VAL A 157 7.21 -0.50 -17.28
N LEU A 158 7.96 0.61 -17.37
CA LEU A 158 9.08 0.88 -16.47
C LEU A 158 8.61 1.07 -15.02
N GLY A 159 7.51 1.81 -14.83
CA GLY A 159 6.93 2.02 -13.51
C GLY A 159 6.43 0.72 -12.87
N SER A 160 5.81 -0.16 -13.65
CA SER A 160 5.36 -1.49 -13.19
C SER A 160 6.55 -2.35 -12.75
N PHE A 161 7.64 -2.35 -13.51
CA PHE A 161 8.87 -3.03 -13.10
C PHE A 161 9.42 -2.43 -11.79
N GLY A 162 9.45 -1.10 -11.69
CA GLY A 162 9.85 -0.39 -10.47
C GLY A 162 8.99 -0.77 -9.26
N VAL A 163 7.67 -0.85 -9.44
CA VAL A 163 6.70 -1.30 -8.43
C VAL A 163 7.00 -2.73 -7.98
N CYS A 164 7.19 -3.67 -8.91
CA CYS A 164 7.53 -5.05 -8.58
C CYS A 164 8.83 -5.14 -7.75
N VAL A 165 9.88 -4.43 -8.18
CA VAL A 165 11.16 -4.39 -7.45
C VAL A 165 10.99 -3.76 -6.07
N ALA A 166 10.21 -2.67 -5.97
CA ALA A 166 9.95 -1.99 -4.71
C ALA A 166 9.20 -2.90 -3.72
N GLN A 167 8.15 -3.59 -4.16
CA GLN A 167 7.36 -4.50 -3.33
C GLN A 167 8.17 -5.69 -2.83
N VAL A 168 9.00 -6.29 -3.70
CA VAL A 168 9.93 -7.35 -3.29
C VAL A 168 10.97 -6.83 -2.29
N ALA A 169 11.52 -5.63 -2.52
CA ALA A 169 12.48 -5.03 -1.60
C ALA A 169 11.86 -4.68 -0.24
N GLU A 170 10.60 -4.25 -0.22
CA GLU A 170 9.85 -3.95 0.99
C GLU A 170 9.58 -5.22 1.80
N LEU A 171 9.02 -6.27 1.19
CA LEU A 171 8.82 -7.55 1.87
C LEU A 171 10.12 -8.16 2.36
N ARG A 172 11.19 -8.10 1.56
CA ARG A 172 12.50 -8.59 1.99
C ARG A 172 12.99 -7.86 3.23
N ARG A 173 12.95 -6.52 3.24
CA ARG A 173 13.47 -5.72 4.37
C ARG A 173 12.58 -5.76 5.60
N GLY A 174 11.27 -5.78 5.41
CA GLY A 174 10.29 -5.64 6.47
C GLY A 174 9.77 -6.95 7.05
N TYR A 175 9.69 -8.01 6.23
CA TYR A 175 9.03 -9.26 6.62
C TYR A 175 10.01 -10.44 6.72
N PHE A 176 10.81 -10.68 5.67
CA PHE A 176 11.71 -11.85 5.63
C PHE A 176 13.03 -11.64 6.38
N ALA A 177 13.76 -10.54 6.12
CA ALA A 177 15.06 -10.29 6.76
C ALA A 177 15.02 -10.20 8.30
N PRO A 178 13.99 -9.61 8.93
CA PRO A 178 13.86 -9.61 10.40
C PRO A 178 13.13 -10.84 10.96
N ASN A 179 12.80 -11.84 10.14
CA ASN A 179 12.03 -13.03 10.51
C ASN A 179 10.63 -12.74 11.10
N THR A 180 9.99 -11.65 10.68
CA THR A 180 8.64 -11.26 11.14
C THR A 180 7.60 -12.35 10.85
N TYR A 181 7.82 -13.17 9.82
CA TYR A 181 6.97 -14.32 9.51
C TYR A 181 6.84 -15.32 10.67
N GLU A 182 7.79 -15.36 11.62
CA GLU A 182 7.72 -16.23 12.81
C GLU A 182 6.76 -15.70 13.88
N ASP A 183 6.59 -14.38 13.94
CA ASP A 183 5.74 -13.68 14.90
C ASP A 183 4.35 -13.36 14.34
N TRP A 184 4.19 -13.46 13.02
CA TRP A 184 2.96 -13.10 12.34
C TRP A 184 2.13 -14.32 11.97
N SER A 185 0.81 -14.12 11.91
CA SER A 185 -0.15 -15.05 11.36
C SER A 185 -0.45 -14.66 9.91
N ALA A 186 -1.00 -15.61 9.15
CA ALA A 186 -1.38 -15.34 7.76
C ALA A 186 -2.38 -14.17 7.68
N TYR A 187 -3.28 -14.09 8.66
CA TYR A 187 -4.24 -13.00 8.82
C TYR A 187 -3.54 -11.65 8.98
N MET A 188 -2.63 -11.51 9.94
CA MET A 188 -1.90 -10.25 10.18
C MET A 188 -1.12 -9.79 8.94
N THR A 189 -0.55 -10.74 8.21
CA THR A 189 0.20 -10.44 6.98
C THR A 189 -0.71 -9.84 5.91
N VAL A 190 -1.88 -10.43 5.68
CA VAL A 190 -2.87 -9.90 4.72
C VAL A 190 -3.47 -8.59 5.21
N GLU A 191 -3.75 -8.48 6.50
CA GLU A 191 -4.28 -7.28 7.15
C GLU A 191 -3.39 -6.06 6.88
N ALA A 192 -2.06 -6.22 6.96
CA ALA A 192 -1.11 -5.14 6.69
C ALA A 192 -1.26 -4.55 5.27
N ALA A 193 -1.59 -5.37 4.27
CA ALA A 193 -1.86 -4.91 2.91
C ALA A 193 -3.26 -4.31 2.77
N GLN A 194 -4.27 -4.95 3.37
CA GLN A 194 -5.65 -4.49 3.27
C GLN A 194 -5.93 -3.19 4.02
N ARG A 195 -5.22 -2.90 5.12
CA ARG A 195 -5.27 -1.58 5.79
C ARG A 195 -4.79 -0.46 4.88
N VAL A 196 -3.69 -0.66 4.15
CA VAL A 196 -3.20 0.31 3.16
C VAL A 196 -4.16 0.44 1.98
N LEU A 197 -4.73 -0.67 1.51
CA LEU A 197 -5.75 -0.64 0.48
C LEU A 197 -6.99 0.15 0.92
N ALA A 198 -7.50 -0.10 2.13
CA ALA A 198 -8.65 0.61 2.68
C ALA A 198 -8.37 2.12 2.78
N PHE A 199 -7.16 2.49 3.18
CA PHE A 199 -6.73 3.89 3.18
C PHE A 199 -6.70 4.50 1.77
N TYR A 200 -6.17 3.80 0.76
CA TYR A 200 -6.17 4.30 -0.62
C TYR A 200 -7.58 4.40 -1.22
N ILE A 201 -8.48 3.48 -0.88
CA ILE A 201 -9.90 3.57 -1.25
C ILE A 201 -10.53 4.80 -0.60
N ALA A 202 -10.32 5.02 0.71
CA ALA A 202 -10.82 6.20 1.39
C ALA A 202 -10.27 7.51 0.78
N LEU A 203 -8.99 7.53 0.43
CA LEU A 203 -8.35 8.65 -0.25
C LEU A 203 -9.00 8.93 -1.61
N GLY A 204 -9.21 7.90 -2.42
CA GLY A 204 -9.81 8.02 -3.75
C GLY A 204 -11.30 8.34 -3.76
N VAL A 205 -12.07 7.81 -2.81
CA VAL A 205 -13.54 7.96 -2.76
C VAL A 205 -13.98 9.18 -1.97
N VAL A 206 -13.22 9.58 -0.95
CA VAL A 206 -13.58 10.71 -0.07
C VAL A 206 -12.71 11.92 -0.36
N VAL A 207 -11.39 11.79 -0.21
CA VAL A 207 -10.49 12.95 -0.21
C VAL A 207 -10.37 13.56 -1.60
N VAL A 208 -10.19 12.75 -2.64
CA VAL A 208 -10.05 13.25 -4.02
C VAL A 208 -11.30 14.01 -4.49
N PRO A 209 -12.54 13.49 -4.35
CA PRO A 209 -13.72 14.24 -4.72
C PRO A 209 -13.88 15.54 -3.93
N VAL A 210 -13.62 15.53 -2.61
CA VAL A 210 -13.67 16.73 -1.78
C VAL A 210 -12.66 17.79 -2.27
N VAL A 211 -11.44 17.37 -2.62
CA VAL A 211 -10.42 18.28 -3.15
C VAL A 211 -10.84 18.84 -4.51
N ILE A 212 -11.36 18.01 -5.41
CA ILE A 212 -11.85 18.46 -6.72
C ILE A 212 -12.99 19.47 -6.54
N ILE A 213 -14.00 19.15 -5.72
CA ILE A 213 -15.13 20.05 -5.43
C ILE A 213 -14.61 21.36 -4.82
N GLY A 214 -13.68 21.29 -3.86
CA GLY A 214 -13.08 22.47 -3.24
C GLY A 214 -12.36 23.36 -4.24
N LEU A 215 -11.58 22.78 -5.17
CA LEU A 215 -10.91 23.52 -6.23
C LEU A 215 -11.89 24.15 -7.21
N LEU A 216 -12.98 23.45 -7.57
CA LEU A 216 -14.02 23.99 -8.44
C LEU A 216 -14.75 25.16 -7.77
N LEU A 217 -15.13 25.03 -6.49
CA LEU A 217 -15.76 26.10 -5.72
C LEU A 217 -14.83 27.30 -5.56
N LEU A 218 -13.54 27.06 -5.29
CA LEU A 218 -12.53 28.11 -5.25
C LEU A 218 -12.44 28.84 -6.59
N GLY A 219 -12.38 28.09 -7.70
CA GLY A 219 -12.39 28.65 -9.05
C GLY A 219 -13.57 29.57 -9.28
N LEU A 220 -14.79 29.13 -8.94
CA LEU A 220 -16.02 29.93 -9.06
C LEU A 220 -16.02 31.17 -8.15
N LEU A 221 -15.53 31.05 -6.91
CA LEU A 221 -15.48 32.17 -5.96
C LEU A 221 -14.50 33.27 -6.39
N PHE A 222 -13.39 32.88 -7.02
CA PHE A 222 -12.35 33.81 -7.46
C PHE A 222 -12.51 34.24 -8.92
N GLU A 223 -13.41 33.63 -9.69
CA GLU A 223 -13.79 34.05 -11.04
C GLU A 223 -14.07 35.56 -11.14
N PRO A 224 -14.92 36.20 -10.30
CA PRO A 224 -15.17 37.63 -10.39
C PRO A 224 -13.98 38.52 -10.02
N VAL A 225 -13.01 38.00 -9.26
CA VAL A 225 -11.80 38.73 -8.83
C VAL A 225 -10.69 38.62 -9.89
N LEU A 226 -10.58 37.47 -10.55
CA LEU A 226 -9.60 37.19 -11.60
C LEU A 226 -10.05 37.63 -13.00
N ALA A 227 -11.37 37.75 -13.23
CA ALA A 227 -11.93 38.27 -14.49
C ALA A 227 -11.50 39.71 -14.82
N GLY A 228 -10.96 40.45 -13.84
CA GLY A 228 -10.34 41.77 -14.04
C GLY A 228 -8.84 41.76 -14.38
N VAL A 229 -8.16 40.62 -14.24
CA VAL A 229 -6.69 40.48 -14.44
C VAL A 229 -6.34 39.51 -15.56
N VAL A 230 -7.24 38.59 -15.93
CA VAL A 230 -7.03 37.61 -17.00
C VAL A 230 -8.25 37.58 -17.91
N ALA A 231 -8.11 38.16 -19.11
CA ALA A 231 -9.05 37.91 -20.20
C ALA A 231 -8.95 36.43 -20.63
N PRO A 232 -10.06 35.80 -21.07
CA PRO A 232 -10.07 34.38 -21.38
C PRO A 232 -9.51 34.15 -22.79
N ASP A 233 -8.26 33.69 -22.88
CA ASP A 233 -7.87 32.86 -24.02
C ASP A 233 -8.42 31.45 -23.78
N SER A 234 -9.72 31.30 -24.02
CA SER A 234 -10.26 30.01 -24.45
C SER A 234 -9.66 29.72 -25.82
N THR A 235 -9.01 28.56 -25.97
CA THR A 235 -8.40 27.99 -27.19
C THR A 235 -6.97 28.42 -27.52
N GLY A 236 -5.99 27.62 -27.09
CA GLY A 236 -4.68 27.55 -27.75
C GLY A 236 -3.47 27.47 -26.84
N GLY A 237 -3.07 26.25 -26.48
CA GLY A 237 -1.65 25.88 -26.30
C GLY A 237 -0.80 26.76 -25.39
N SER A 238 -1.04 26.72 -24.08
CA SER A 238 0.07 26.84 -23.13
C SER A 238 0.37 25.45 -22.60
N ALA A 239 1.64 25.16 -22.30
CA ALA A 239 2.09 23.95 -21.64
C ALA A 239 1.61 23.91 -20.16
N GLY A 240 0.30 24.08 -19.96
CA GLY A 240 -0.36 24.10 -18.66
C GLY A 240 -0.65 22.68 -18.23
N VAL A 241 -0.26 22.35 -17.00
CA VAL A 241 -0.57 21.06 -16.40
C VAL A 241 -2.08 20.99 -16.16
N ASP A 242 -2.71 19.91 -16.63
CA ASP A 242 -4.13 19.67 -16.36
C ASP A 242 -4.36 19.51 -14.86
N LEU A 243 -4.95 20.54 -14.24
CA LEU A 243 -5.17 20.60 -12.80
C LEU A 243 -6.09 19.47 -12.33
N SER A 244 -7.00 19.00 -13.20
CA SER A 244 -7.92 17.91 -12.90
C SER A 244 -7.20 16.56 -12.78
N VAL A 245 -6.04 16.41 -13.42
CA VAL A 245 -5.15 15.26 -13.28
C VAL A 245 -4.19 15.48 -12.11
N LEU A 246 -3.54 16.65 -12.06
CA LEU A 246 -2.50 16.95 -11.08
C LEU A 246 -3.01 16.90 -9.64
N ALA A 247 -4.20 17.45 -9.37
CA ALA A 247 -4.72 17.49 -8.00
C ALA A 247 -4.93 16.08 -7.39
N PRO A 248 -5.63 15.13 -8.05
CA PRO A 248 -5.68 13.75 -7.61
C PRO A 248 -4.30 13.10 -7.46
N VAL A 249 -3.39 13.31 -8.42
CA VAL A 249 -2.03 12.74 -8.35
C VAL A 249 -1.29 13.23 -7.11
N VAL A 250 -1.33 14.53 -6.81
CA VAL A 250 -0.68 15.13 -5.64
C VAL A 250 -1.29 14.58 -4.34
N VAL A 251 -2.61 14.48 -4.27
CA VAL A 251 -3.30 13.90 -3.10
C VAL A 251 -2.89 12.45 -2.88
N PHE A 252 -2.90 11.63 -3.93
CA PHE A 252 -2.45 10.24 -3.86
C PHE A 252 -0.97 10.13 -3.49
N SER A 253 -0.09 10.88 -4.13
CA SER A 253 1.34 10.91 -3.83
C SER A 253 1.62 11.30 -2.38
N ALA A 254 0.90 12.29 -1.84
CA ALA A 254 1.02 12.70 -0.44
C ALA A 254 0.52 11.60 0.51
N GLY A 255 -0.65 11.01 0.23
CA GLY A 255 -1.17 9.90 1.02
C GLY A 255 -0.22 8.69 1.05
N LYS A 256 0.35 8.33 -0.11
CA LYS A 256 1.36 7.28 -0.20
C LYS A 256 2.65 7.61 0.55
N ALA A 257 3.12 8.86 0.47
CA ALA A 257 4.29 9.28 1.22
C ALA A 257 4.07 9.13 2.74
N ILE A 258 2.85 9.37 3.23
CA ILE A 258 2.47 9.14 4.63
C ILE A 258 2.54 7.65 4.98
N VAL A 259 2.02 6.77 4.13
CA VAL A 259 2.09 5.30 4.31
C VAL A 259 3.55 4.84 4.36
N ASP A 260 4.35 5.22 3.36
CA ASP A 260 5.76 4.84 3.25
C ASP A 260 6.58 5.34 4.43
N TRP A 261 6.37 6.60 4.82
CA TRP A 261 7.05 7.19 5.97
C TRP A 261 6.67 6.49 7.27
N SER A 262 5.39 6.20 7.46
CA SER A 262 4.86 5.48 8.63
C SER A 262 5.53 4.10 8.76
N ARG A 263 5.45 3.29 7.69
CA ARG A 263 6.03 1.95 7.63
C ARG A 263 7.54 1.94 7.87
N ARG A 264 8.28 2.93 7.33
CA ARG A 264 9.74 3.04 7.54
C ARG A 264 10.13 3.52 8.93
N THR A 265 9.26 4.28 9.60
CA THR A 265 9.57 4.89 10.90
C THR A 265 9.41 3.90 12.03
N VAL A 266 8.32 3.14 12.06
CA VAL A 266 8.07 2.13 13.09
C VAL A 266 8.61 0.75 12.70
N GLY A 267 8.80 0.51 11.40
CA GLY A 267 8.98 -0.83 10.88
C GLY A 267 7.66 -1.59 10.91
N ILE A 268 7.70 -2.85 10.51
CA ILE A 268 6.56 -3.76 10.64
C ILE A 268 6.47 -4.23 12.11
N ARG A 269 6.17 -3.31 13.03
CA ARG A 269 5.87 -3.62 14.44
C ARG A 269 4.38 -3.46 14.64
N ALA A 270 3.78 -4.41 15.33
CA ALA A 270 2.34 -4.61 15.30
C ALA A 270 1.61 -3.94 16.48
N ASP A 271 2.23 -2.91 17.05
CA ASP A 271 1.65 -2.06 18.09
C ASP A 271 2.26 -0.65 18.00
N ALA A 272 1.52 0.27 17.39
CA ALA A 272 1.96 1.64 17.17
C ALA A 272 0.78 2.59 17.28
N ASP A 273 0.88 3.61 18.12
CA ASP A 273 -0.23 4.55 18.30
C ASP A 273 -0.37 5.55 17.13
N GLY A 274 -1.61 6.04 16.95
CA GLY A 274 -1.94 7.16 16.07
C GLY A 274 -1.85 6.83 14.58
N VAL A 275 -1.36 7.78 13.77
CA VAL A 275 -1.28 7.65 12.29
C VAL A 275 -0.40 6.48 11.87
N VAL A 276 0.55 6.09 12.71
CA VAL A 276 1.45 4.97 12.38
C VAL A 276 0.75 3.62 12.53
N GLY A 277 -0.08 3.47 13.56
CA GLY A 277 -0.92 2.28 13.81
C GLY A 277 -1.89 1.93 12.70
N LEU A 278 -2.32 2.94 11.95
CA LEU A 278 -3.29 2.77 10.86
C LEU A 278 -2.81 1.80 9.78
N PHE A 279 -1.50 1.61 9.63
CA PHE A 279 -0.88 0.79 8.59
C PHE A 279 -0.17 -0.46 9.11
N THR A 280 -0.21 -0.70 10.41
CA THR A 280 0.35 -1.91 11.05
C THR A 280 -0.81 -2.83 11.44
N PRO A 281 -0.68 -4.14 11.26
CA PRO A 281 -1.72 -5.06 11.71
C PRO A 281 -1.72 -5.14 13.24
N GLU A 282 -2.87 -5.48 13.80
CA GLU A 282 -3.03 -5.68 15.25
C GLU A 282 -2.37 -6.97 15.72
N ASN A 283 -1.53 -6.87 16.76
CA ASN A 283 -0.93 -8.01 17.43
C ASN A 283 -1.69 -8.41 18.71
N PRO A 284 -2.39 -9.55 18.73
CA PRO A 284 -3.04 -10.07 19.93
C PRO A 284 -2.04 -10.64 20.95
N ARG A 285 -0.75 -10.73 20.62
CA ARG A 285 0.32 -11.27 21.48
C ARG A 285 1.47 -10.25 21.59
N PRO A 286 1.31 -9.19 22.40
CA PRO A 286 2.40 -8.25 22.65
C PRO A 286 3.59 -8.99 23.25
N ARG A 287 4.80 -8.61 22.85
CA ARG A 287 6.05 -9.22 23.34
C ARG A 287 6.20 -8.93 24.83
N GLU A 288 6.96 -9.78 25.54
CA GLU A 288 7.15 -9.65 26.99
C GLU A 288 7.66 -8.26 27.42
N TRP A 289 8.51 -7.61 26.63
CA TRP A 289 9.02 -6.26 26.90
C TRP A 289 8.02 -5.12 26.60
N GLU A 290 6.93 -5.40 25.88
CA GLU A 290 5.82 -4.47 25.65
C GLU A 290 4.86 -4.48 26.85
N ARG A 291 4.64 -5.66 27.45
CA ARG A 291 3.88 -5.82 28.71
C ARG A 291 4.52 -5.12 29.91
N GLU A 292 5.83 -4.86 29.87
CA GLU A 292 6.53 -4.13 30.92
C GLU A 292 6.38 -2.59 30.81
N ARG A 293 5.77 -2.09 29.73
CA ARG A 293 5.58 -0.65 29.47
C ARG A 293 4.14 -0.15 29.62
N GLU A 294 3.18 -1.07 29.72
CA GLU A 294 1.79 -0.80 30.14
C GLU A 294 1.69 -0.76 31.66
#